data_AF-A0A1H7GRV9-F1
#
_entry.id   AF-A0A1H7GRV9-F1
#
_cell.length_a   1.000
_cell.length_b   1.000
_cell.length_c   1.000
_cell.angle_alpha   90.00
_cell.angle_beta   90.00
_cell.angle_gamma   90.00
#
_symmetry.space_group_name_H-M   'P 1'
#
loop_
_entity.id
_entity.type
_entity.pdbx_description
1 polymer ?
#
loop_
_entity_poly.entity_id
_entity_poly.type
_entity_poly.pdbx_seq_one_letter_code
_entity_poly.pdbx_strand_id
1 'polypeptide(L)'
;MVHCQAITGSDESDIPDVVRPQKDGDQGTCDISGMFPDGCLRPSWRGGYSYQMLQVSKLLAQGQGLASVLLKRAASVTLDWDTRQKSRFQATDSQGRELGVFLPRGTAVRGGDVLVAEDGSLVRVVAAAQPLLRITPCTTHGSPFDLMRAAYHLGNRHVQIELQPDHLKIEPDHVLADMLRAMHLIVNAVDQAFEPESGAYAAGGHGHAHGHGHVHGHGHGHGHQHDHGHEHAHDHGHGHAHDHSHAHGGSHAHAHAPAPAAVVPAPGRKTIAIQSAPAPHVHGPGCGHDHGHDHKH
;
A
#
# COMPACT_ATOMS: atom_id res chain seq x y z
N MET A 1 -49.23 -4.79 45.06
CA MET A 1 -49.18 -5.94 46.00
C MET A 1 -47.73 -6.39 46.05
N VAL A 2 -46.90 -6.10 47.05
CA VAL A 2 -47.00 -5.40 48.34
C VAL A 2 -45.99 -4.23 48.25
N HIS A 3 -46.49 -3.00 48.03
CA HIS A 3 -46.50 -1.85 48.97
C HIS A 3 -45.08 -1.32 49.33
N CYS A 4 -44.64 -0.20 48.72
CA CYS A 4 -44.85 1.21 49.12
C CYS A 4 -43.61 1.72 49.93
N GLN A 5 -43.02 2.90 49.73
CA GLN A 5 -43.54 4.20 49.30
C GLN A 5 -42.51 5.02 48.51
N ALA A 6 -43.02 5.88 47.63
CA ALA A 6 -42.38 7.13 47.24
C ALA A 6 -42.57 8.17 48.35
N ILE A 7 -41.58 9.05 48.57
CA ILE A 7 -41.77 10.33 49.26
C ILE A 7 -41.23 11.44 48.35
N THR A 8 -42.08 12.44 48.18
CA THR A 8 -41.97 13.67 47.41
C THR A 8 -41.49 14.85 48.26
N GLY A 9 -40.81 15.83 47.63
CA GLY A 9 -40.59 17.20 48.14
C GLY A 9 -39.41 17.35 49.10
N SER A 10 -38.78 18.50 49.29
CA SER A 10 -38.84 19.84 48.70
C SER A 10 -37.70 20.65 49.36
N ASP A 11 -37.21 21.68 48.66
CA ASP A 11 -36.57 22.91 49.18
C ASP A 11 -35.27 22.89 50.03
N GLU A 12 -34.24 23.50 49.41
CA GLU A 12 -33.49 24.68 49.86
C GLU A 12 -32.59 24.65 51.12
N SER A 13 -31.45 25.33 50.97
CA SER A 13 -30.47 25.80 51.98
C SER A 13 -29.58 24.76 52.68
N ASP A 14 -28.30 24.67 52.25
CA ASP A 14 -27.17 25.15 53.09
C ASP A 14 -25.79 24.98 52.41
N ILE A 15 -25.12 26.11 52.18
CA ILE A 15 -23.70 26.28 51.83
C ILE A 15 -23.00 26.72 53.13
N PRO A 16 -21.71 26.42 53.34
CA PRO A 16 -20.73 27.48 53.09
C PRO A 16 -19.44 27.05 52.39
N ASP A 17 -19.03 27.98 51.52
CA ASP A 17 -17.75 28.25 50.90
C ASP A 17 -16.48 27.84 51.68
N VAL A 18 -15.58 27.12 50.99
CA VAL A 18 -14.17 27.01 51.37
C VAL A 18 -13.33 27.97 50.52
N VAL A 19 -12.66 28.83 51.28
CA VAL A 19 -11.90 30.02 50.91
C VAL A 19 -10.64 29.70 50.09
N ARG A 20 -10.41 30.53 49.06
CA ARG A 20 -9.15 30.67 48.29
C ARG A 20 -8.12 31.45 49.12
N PRO A 21 -6.82 31.12 49.12
CA PRO A 21 -5.81 32.07 49.56
C PRO A 21 -5.38 32.98 48.41
N GLN A 22 -5.43 34.27 48.70
CA GLN A 22 -5.04 35.38 47.85
C GLN A 22 -3.53 35.65 47.95
N LYS A 23 -3.03 36.28 46.90
CA LYS A 23 -1.64 36.60 46.61
C LYS A 23 -1.30 37.95 47.25
N ASP A 24 -0.31 37.98 48.14
CA ASP A 24 0.37 39.22 48.53
C ASP A 24 1.86 39.08 48.27
N GLY A 25 2.40 40.03 47.51
CA GLY A 25 3.83 40.25 47.39
C GLY A 25 4.24 41.41 48.28
N ASP A 26 5.35 41.26 49.00
CA ASP A 26 6.19 42.40 49.38
C ASP A 26 7.65 41.97 49.52
N GLN A 27 8.50 42.98 49.39
CA GLN A 27 9.90 42.98 49.05
C GLN A 27 10.80 42.60 50.23
N GLY A 28 11.93 41.96 49.93
CA GLY A 28 12.97 41.65 50.92
C GLY A 28 14.30 41.34 50.25
N THR A 29 15.11 42.38 50.04
CA THR A 29 16.52 42.28 49.67
C THR A 29 17.30 41.56 50.77
N CYS A 30 18.03 40.50 50.44
CA CYS A 30 19.08 39.96 51.29
C CYS A 30 20.30 39.63 50.42
N ASP A 31 21.22 40.58 50.42
CA ASP A 31 22.61 40.48 50.01
C ASP A 31 23.30 39.44 50.90
N ILE A 32 23.93 38.42 50.29
CA ILE A 32 24.85 37.52 50.98
C ILE A 32 26.04 37.25 50.07
N SER A 33 26.93 38.24 50.06
CA SER A 33 28.34 38.03 49.77
C SER A 33 28.97 37.10 50.82
N GLY A 34 29.72 36.11 50.35
CA GLY A 34 30.88 35.58 51.09
C GLY A 34 30.87 34.11 51.49
N MET A 35 31.91 33.41 51.00
CA MET A 35 32.52 32.20 51.54
C MET A 35 31.75 30.86 51.43
N PHE A 36 32.08 30.10 50.38
CA PHE A 36 32.18 28.65 50.49
C PHE A 36 33.56 28.17 50.02
N PRO A 37 34.25 27.33 50.81
CA PRO A 37 35.61 26.89 50.55
C PRO A 37 35.66 25.78 49.49
N ASP A 38 36.87 25.62 48.96
CA ASP A 38 37.27 24.66 47.93
C ASP A 38 36.76 23.23 48.12
N GLY A 39 36.47 22.60 46.97
CA GLY A 39 36.67 21.16 46.80
C GLY A 39 35.44 20.28 46.96
N CYS A 40 34.49 20.38 46.04
CA CYS A 40 33.64 19.25 45.67
C CYS A 40 33.55 19.15 44.15
N LEU A 41 34.07 18.03 43.65
CA LEU A 41 34.17 17.65 42.26
C LEU A 41 32.82 17.75 41.56
N ARG A 42 32.78 18.52 40.47
CA ARG A 42 31.68 18.51 39.50
C ARG A 42 31.44 17.05 39.08
N PRO A 43 30.22 16.50 39.11
CA PRO A 43 29.95 15.28 38.38
C PRO A 43 30.19 15.62 36.90
N SER A 44 31.29 15.12 36.36
CA SER A 44 31.51 15.12 34.93
C SER A 44 30.38 14.29 34.32
N TRP A 45 29.44 14.93 33.65
CA TRP A 45 28.57 14.28 32.69
C TRP A 45 29.43 13.83 31.50
N ARG A 46 30.29 12.83 31.74
CA ARG A 46 30.88 11.99 30.70
C ARG A 46 29.91 10.86 30.48
N GLY A 47 29.20 10.92 29.37
CA GLY A 47 28.28 9.87 28.97
C GLY A 47 27.35 10.33 27.87
N GLY A 48 27.86 11.10 26.90
CA GLY A 48 27.20 11.18 25.61
C GLY A 48 27.32 9.80 24.98
N TYR A 49 26.37 8.90 25.28
CA TYR A 49 26.17 7.73 24.45
C TYR A 49 25.81 8.28 23.08
N SER A 50 26.79 8.31 22.18
CA SER A 50 26.53 8.43 20.76
C SER A 50 25.65 7.24 20.41
N TYR A 51 24.34 7.42 20.41
CA TYR A 51 23.39 6.46 19.87
C TYR A 51 23.68 6.40 18.37
N GLN A 52 24.57 5.48 18.00
CA GLN A 52 24.85 5.15 16.61
C GLN A 52 23.59 4.46 16.10
N MET A 53 22.88 5.12 15.20
CA MET A 53 21.70 4.58 14.53
C MET A 53 22.14 3.42 13.63
N LEU A 54 21.67 2.20 13.94
CA LEU A 54 22.04 1.00 13.18
C LEU A 54 21.43 1.05 11.79
N GLN A 55 22.27 0.95 10.76
CA GLN A 55 21.80 0.91 9.38
C GLN A 55 21.26 -0.47 9.03
N VAL A 56 20.08 -0.52 8.40
CA VAL A 56 19.43 -1.73 7.91
C VAL A 56 19.24 -1.60 6.41
N SER A 57 19.93 -2.43 5.63
CA SER A 57 19.87 -2.39 4.16
C SER A 57 19.34 -3.67 3.53
N LYS A 58 19.06 -4.70 4.34
CA LYS A 58 18.64 -6.01 3.87
C LYS A 58 17.39 -6.49 4.62
N LEU A 59 16.49 -7.10 3.87
CA LEU A 59 15.26 -7.72 4.35
C LEU A 59 15.25 -9.20 3.92
N LEU A 60 14.93 -10.08 4.85
CA LEU A 60 14.67 -11.50 4.62
C LEU A 60 13.17 -11.73 4.76
N ALA A 61 12.50 -12.00 3.65
CA ALA A 61 11.06 -12.24 3.63
C ALA A 61 10.72 -13.39 4.58
N GLN A 62 9.82 -13.16 5.53
CA GLN A 62 9.37 -14.15 6.53
C GLN A 62 10.49 -14.93 7.25
N GLY A 63 11.70 -14.36 7.34
CA GLY A 63 12.85 -15.05 7.93
C GLY A 63 13.32 -16.29 7.17
N GLN A 64 13.05 -16.38 5.85
CA GLN A 64 13.46 -17.51 5.01
C GLN A 64 14.96 -17.82 5.16
N GLY A 65 15.26 -19.10 5.41
CA GLY A 65 16.62 -19.60 5.62
C GLY A 65 17.16 -19.49 7.05
N LEU A 66 16.42 -18.87 7.98
CA LEU A 66 16.83 -18.78 9.39
C LEU A 66 16.21 -19.90 10.24
N ALA A 67 16.98 -20.40 11.20
CA ALA A 67 16.45 -21.32 12.20
C ALA A 67 15.42 -20.62 13.10
N SER A 68 14.35 -21.32 13.48
CA SER A 68 13.27 -20.76 14.31
C SER A 68 13.74 -20.19 15.66
N VAL A 69 14.81 -20.74 16.22
CA VAL A 69 15.44 -20.23 17.46
C VAL A 69 16.03 -18.83 17.27
N LEU A 70 16.61 -18.53 16.10
CA LEU A 70 17.13 -17.20 15.79
C LEU A 70 15.97 -16.20 15.69
N LEU A 71 14.88 -16.58 15.02
CA LEU A 71 13.69 -15.74 14.90
C LEU A 71 13.04 -15.44 16.25
N LYS A 72 13.00 -16.42 17.16
CA LYS A 72 12.44 -16.25 18.51
C LYS A 72 13.28 -15.34 19.41
N ARG A 73 14.59 -15.33 19.24
CA ARG A 73 15.54 -14.52 20.04
C ARG A 73 15.82 -13.14 19.47
N ALA A 74 15.54 -12.93 18.18
CA ALA A 74 15.68 -11.64 17.53
C ALA A 74 14.88 -10.55 18.26
N ALA A 75 15.44 -9.33 18.31
CA ALA A 75 14.69 -8.15 18.70
C ALA A 75 13.52 -7.95 17.73
N SER A 76 12.47 -7.24 18.15
CA SER A 76 11.34 -6.95 17.27
C SER A 76 11.11 -5.47 17.08
N VAL A 77 10.57 -5.08 15.94
CA VAL A 77 10.09 -3.73 15.67
C VAL A 77 8.62 -3.81 15.30
N THR A 78 7.78 -3.03 15.97
CA THR A 78 6.33 -3.00 15.75
C THR A 78 5.98 -1.78 14.91
N LEU A 79 5.48 -1.99 13.70
CA LEU A 79 5.30 -0.92 12.71
C LEU A 79 3.90 -0.97 12.09
N ASP A 80 3.26 0.19 12.01
CA ASP A 80 2.04 0.40 11.24
C ASP A 80 2.29 0.24 9.73
N TRP A 81 1.21 0.18 8.97
CA TRP A 81 1.30 0.07 7.52
C TRP A 81 1.94 1.31 6.87
N ASP A 82 1.64 2.51 7.38
CA ASP A 82 2.16 3.78 6.88
C ASP A 82 3.69 3.86 6.88
N THR A 83 4.32 3.25 7.87
CA THR A 83 5.76 3.12 7.96
C THR A 83 6.27 1.98 7.09
N ARG A 84 5.59 0.82 7.13
CA ARG A 84 6.01 -0.39 6.40
C ARG A 84 5.92 -0.28 4.89
N GLN A 85 5.04 0.56 4.36
CA GLN A 85 4.95 0.83 2.91
C GLN A 85 6.12 1.68 2.38
N LYS A 86 6.91 2.31 3.27
CA LYS A 86 8.07 3.11 2.89
C LYS A 86 9.32 2.24 2.81
N SER A 87 10.14 2.48 1.79
CA SER A 87 11.46 1.83 1.66
C SER A 87 12.54 2.48 2.53
N ARG A 88 12.28 3.68 3.07
CA ARG A 88 13.19 4.41 3.95
C ARG A 88 12.44 5.00 5.12
N PHE A 89 12.85 4.65 6.33
CA PHE A 89 12.25 5.16 7.57
C PHE A 89 13.18 4.91 8.76
N GLN A 90 12.90 5.57 9.87
CA GLN A 90 13.55 5.32 11.14
C GLN A 90 12.59 4.56 12.06
N ALA A 91 13.13 3.72 12.93
CA ALA A 91 12.34 3.00 13.93
C ALA A 91 13.18 2.69 15.16
N THR A 92 12.53 2.36 16.27
CA THR A 92 13.18 1.89 17.49
C THR A 92 12.74 0.46 17.75
N ASP A 93 13.70 -0.44 17.99
CA ASP A 93 13.39 -1.84 18.26
C ASP A 93 12.99 -2.09 19.74
N SER A 94 12.62 -3.33 20.04
CA SER A 94 12.23 -3.78 21.38
C SER A 94 13.36 -3.72 22.42
N GLN A 95 14.61 -3.48 22.00
CA GLN A 95 15.76 -3.30 22.87
C GLN A 95 16.13 -1.82 23.05
N GLY A 96 15.34 -0.90 22.49
CA GLY A 96 15.58 0.55 22.57
C GLY A 96 16.69 1.04 21.62
N ARG A 97 17.06 0.25 20.62
CA ARG A 97 18.06 0.64 19.61
C ARG A 97 17.39 1.39 18.46
N GLU A 98 18.01 2.48 18.01
CA GLU A 98 17.55 3.20 16.84
C GLU A 98 18.02 2.52 15.55
N LEU A 99 17.12 2.39 14.60
CA LEU A 99 17.32 1.76 13.31
C LEU A 99 17.06 2.78 12.19
N GLY A 100 17.98 2.87 11.24
CA GLY A 100 17.78 3.56 9.96
C GLY A 100 17.59 2.54 8.85
N VAL A 101 16.37 2.39 8.33
CA VAL A 101 16.03 1.39 7.30
C VAL A 101 16.16 2.00 5.91
N PHE A 102 16.90 1.34 5.02
CA PHE A 102 17.17 1.73 3.63
C PHE A 102 17.06 0.53 2.69
N LEU A 103 15.85 0.22 2.26
CA LEU A 103 15.56 -0.89 1.35
C LEU A 103 15.52 -0.42 -0.12
N PRO A 104 15.58 -1.35 -1.10
CA PRO A 104 15.31 -1.05 -2.49
C PRO A 104 13.98 -0.31 -2.66
N ARG A 105 13.90 0.56 -3.68
CA ARG A 105 12.67 1.33 -3.93
C ARG A 105 11.53 0.37 -4.26
N GLY A 106 10.35 0.65 -3.72
CA GLY A 106 9.16 -0.19 -3.90
C GLY A 106 9.12 -1.43 -3.01
N THR A 107 10.13 -1.68 -2.16
CA THR A 107 10.04 -2.72 -1.13
C THR A 107 9.13 -2.24 0.00
N ALA A 108 8.01 -2.93 0.19
CA ALA A 108 7.17 -2.82 1.37
C ALA A 108 7.52 -3.95 2.37
N VAL A 109 7.52 -3.62 3.65
CA VAL A 109 7.88 -4.53 4.73
C VAL A 109 6.62 -5.26 5.25
N ARG A 110 6.66 -6.59 5.33
CA ARG A 110 5.52 -7.38 5.81
C ARG A 110 5.72 -7.83 7.25
N GLY A 111 4.62 -8.03 7.98
CA GLY A 111 4.67 -8.68 9.29
C GLY A 111 5.31 -10.06 9.17
N GLY A 112 6.27 -10.37 10.04
CA GLY A 112 7.06 -11.62 10.00
C GLY A 112 8.37 -11.51 9.22
N ASP A 113 8.59 -10.46 8.43
CA ASP A 113 9.87 -10.22 7.78
C ASP A 113 10.98 -9.97 8.80
N VAL A 114 12.23 -10.21 8.40
CA VAL A 114 13.40 -9.99 9.24
C VAL A 114 14.31 -8.98 8.58
N LEU A 115 14.48 -7.85 9.27
CA LEU A 115 15.45 -6.82 8.93
C LEU A 115 16.83 -7.25 9.45
N VAL A 116 17.85 -7.07 8.62
CA VAL A 116 19.25 -7.37 8.98
C VAL A 116 20.00 -6.05 9.06
N ALA A 117 20.46 -5.72 10.26
CA ALA A 117 21.27 -4.54 10.53
C ALA A 117 22.74 -4.77 10.13
N GLU A 118 23.49 -3.67 10.00
CA GLU A 118 24.91 -3.68 9.61
C GLU A 118 25.82 -4.40 10.62
N ASP A 119 25.42 -4.46 11.89
CA ASP A 119 26.09 -5.23 12.94
C ASP A 119 25.79 -6.74 12.88
N GLY A 120 24.99 -7.17 11.89
CA GLY A 120 24.53 -8.54 11.72
C GLY A 120 23.36 -8.93 12.62
N SER A 121 22.84 -8.02 13.45
CA SER A 121 21.68 -8.30 14.28
C SER A 121 20.41 -8.46 13.45
N LEU A 122 19.55 -9.36 13.91
CA LEU A 122 18.27 -9.66 13.29
C LEU A 122 17.16 -8.94 14.06
N VAL A 123 16.30 -8.23 13.32
CA VAL A 123 15.14 -7.54 13.87
C VAL A 123 13.88 -8.05 13.16
N ARG A 124 13.01 -8.74 13.89
CA ARG A 124 11.74 -9.27 13.38
C ARG A 124 10.70 -8.16 13.31
N VAL A 125 10.04 -8.02 12.17
CA VAL A 125 8.98 -7.04 11.98
C VAL A 125 7.66 -7.62 12.48
N VAL A 126 6.96 -6.86 13.29
CA VAL A 126 5.60 -7.14 13.75
C VAL A 126 4.69 -6.08 13.13
N ALA A 127 3.65 -6.50 12.42
CA ALA A 127 2.63 -5.58 11.94
C ALA A 127 1.86 -5.06 13.16
N ALA A 128 1.92 -3.74 13.39
CA ALA A 128 1.19 -3.09 14.46
C ALA A 128 -0.32 -3.17 14.20
N ALA A 129 -1.10 -3.27 15.27
CA ALA A 129 -2.53 -3.05 15.19
C ALA A 129 -2.77 -1.54 14.95
N GLN A 130 -3.65 -1.24 14.01
CA GLN A 130 -4.01 0.14 13.65
C GLN A 130 -5.52 0.25 13.38
N PRO A 131 -6.10 1.46 13.44
CA PRO A 131 -7.49 1.69 13.10
C PRO A 131 -7.79 1.33 11.64
N LEU A 132 -8.77 0.47 11.42
CA LEU A 132 -9.22 0.00 10.11
C LEU A 132 -10.75 -0.08 10.06
N LEU A 133 -11.28 -0.22 8.85
CA LEU A 133 -12.65 -0.66 8.61
C LEU A 133 -12.62 -2.12 8.18
N ARG A 134 -13.32 -2.99 8.91
CA ARG A 134 -13.59 -4.38 8.54
C ARG A 134 -14.96 -4.48 7.88
N ILE A 135 -14.97 -4.96 6.64
CA ILE A 135 -16.17 -5.08 5.81
C ILE A 135 -16.57 -6.54 5.68
N THR A 136 -17.81 -6.86 6.03
CA THR A 136 -18.39 -8.21 5.91
C THR A 136 -19.72 -8.16 5.16
N PRO A 137 -20.14 -9.25 4.50
CA PRO A 137 -21.46 -9.32 3.90
C PRO A 137 -22.54 -9.20 4.97
N CYS A 138 -23.66 -8.57 4.63
CA CYS A 138 -24.83 -8.58 5.51
C CYS A 138 -25.41 -9.98 5.59
N THR A 139 -25.66 -10.47 6.81
CA THR A 139 -26.20 -11.82 7.06
C THR A 139 -27.67 -11.96 6.67
N THR A 140 -28.40 -10.86 6.52
CA THR A 140 -29.85 -10.85 6.24
C THR A 140 -30.15 -10.63 4.75
N HIS A 141 -29.39 -9.75 4.09
CA HIS A 141 -29.67 -9.31 2.72
C HIS A 141 -28.50 -9.50 1.75
N GLY A 142 -27.29 -9.79 2.26
CA GLY A 142 -26.07 -9.84 1.47
C GLY A 142 -25.73 -11.25 1.00
N SER A 143 -25.04 -11.32 -0.13
CA SER A 143 -24.37 -12.50 -0.64
C SER A 143 -22.86 -12.39 -0.41
N PRO A 144 -22.11 -13.50 -0.26
CA PRO A 144 -20.64 -13.46 -0.31
C PRO A 144 -20.11 -12.78 -1.59
N PHE A 145 -20.87 -12.82 -2.69
CA PHE A 145 -20.53 -12.15 -3.94
C PHE A 145 -20.45 -10.61 -3.80
N ASP A 146 -21.12 -10.01 -2.83
CA ASP A 146 -21.09 -8.56 -2.61
C ASP A 146 -19.73 -8.08 -2.09
N LEU A 147 -18.97 -8.93 -1.39
CA LEU A 147 -17.57 -8.62 -1.07
C LEU A 147 -16.71 -8.51 -2.34
N MET A 148 -16.93 -9.39 -3.31
CA MET A 148 -16.18 -9.35 -4.58
C MET A 148 -16.53 -8.11 -5.39
N ARG A 149 -17.81 -7.71 -5.43
CA ARG A 149 -18.24 -6.43 -6.01
C ARG A 149 -17.60 -5.24 -5.31
N ALA A 150 -17.55 -5.24 -3.98
CA ALA A 150 -16.87 -4.19 -3.22
C ALA A 150 -15.38 -4.12 -3.52
N ALA A 151 -14.68 -5.25 -3.52
CA ALA A 151 -13.27 -5.33 -3.88
C ALA A 151 -13.02 -4.75 -5.29
N TYR A 152 -13.89 -5.07 -6.26
CA TYR A 152 -13.82 -4.49 -7.61
C TYR A 152 -13.95 -2.95 -7.60
N HIS A 153 -14.96 -2.41 -6.90
CA HIS A 153 -15.17 -0.95 -6.84
C HIS A 153 -14.06 -0.20 -6.08
N LEU A 154 -13.51 -0.80 -5.02
CA LEU A 154 -12.37 -0.27 -4.27
C LEU A 154 -11.08 -0.31 -5.10
N GLY A 155 -10.86 -1.41 -5.82
CA GLY A 155 -9.74 -1.55 -6.76
C GLY A 155 -9.77 -0.52 -7.88
N ASN A 156 -10.94 -0.25 -8.47
CA ASN A 156 -11.14 0.80 -9.48
C ASN A 156 -10.84 2.22 -8.96
N ARG A 157 -10.82 2.39 -7.63
CA ARG A 157 -10.48 3.64 -6.94
C ARG A 157 -9.03 3.66 -6.44
N HIS A 158 -8.24 2.61 -6.73
CA HIS A 158 -6.87 2.43 -6.24
C HIS A 158 -6.76 2.46 -4.70
N VAL A 159 -7.81 2.03 -4.00
CA VAL A 159 -7.78 1.91 -2.54
C VAL A 159 -6.91 0.72 -2.16
N GLN A 160 -6.04 0.89 -1.16
CA GLN A 160 -5.30 -0.23 -0.58
C GLN A 160 -6.26 -1.11 0.21
N ILE A 161 -6.33 -2.39 -0.14
CA ILE A 161 -7.28 -3.33 0.45
C ILE A 161 -6.55 -4.60 0.88
N GLU A 162 -6.87 -5.09 2.08
CA GLU A 162 -6.54 -6.45 2.49
C GLU A 162 -7.72 -7.36 2.15
N LEU A 163 -7.46 -8.41 1.38
CA LEU A 163 -8.45 -9.36 0.92
C LEU A 163 -8.43 -10.61 1.80
N GLN A 164 -9.58 -10.95 2.37
CA GLN A 164 -9.82 -12.22 3.04
C GLN A 164 -11.09 -12.87 2.47
N PRO A 165 -11.23 -14.21 2.54
CA PRO A 165 -12.41 -14.89 1.98
C PRO A 165 -13.74 -14.44 2.58
N ASP A 166 -13.73 -14.02 3.85
CA ASP A 166 -14.91 -13.67 4.63
C ASP A 166 -15.04 -12.17 4.93
N HIS A 167 -14.01 -11.37 4.64
CA HIS A 167 -14.01 -9.93 4.90
C HIS A 167 -12.98 -9.16 4.07
N LEU A 168 -13.15 -7.85 4.00
CA LEU A 168 -12.13 -6.92 3.52
C LEU A 168 -11.68 -6.02 4.66
N LYS A 169 -10.44 -5.53 4.61
CA LYS A 169 -10.01 -4.41 5.45
C LYS A 169 -9.51 -3.26 4.59
N ILE A 170 -9.85 -2.04 5.00
CA ILE A 170 -9.36 -0.79 4.41
C ILE A 170 -9.03 0.20 5.52
N GLU A 171 -8.25 1.22 5.18
CA GLU A 171 -8.04 2.35 6.09
C GLU A 171 -9.33 3.16 6.31
N PRO A 172 -9.47 3.87 7.44
CA PRO A 172 -10.67 4.62 7.76
C PRO A 172 -10.97 5.75 6.77
N ASP A 173 -12.00 5.55 5.95
CA ASP A 173 -12.54 6.56 5.04
C ASP A 173 -14.08 6.54 5.13
N HIS A 174 -14.68 7.66 5.53
CA HIS A 174 -16.12 7.79 5.70
C HIS A 174 -16.89 7.75 4.37
N VAL A 175 -16.33 8.29 3.29
CA VAL A 175 -16.96 8.28 1.95
C VAL A 175 -17.01 6.86 1.41
N LEU A 176 -15.91 6.12 1.55
CA LEU A 176 -15.89 4.71 1.17
C LEU A 176 -16.80 3.88 2.07
N ALA A 177 -16.84 4.16 3.38
CA ALA A 177 -17.75 3.49 4.30
C ALA A 177 -19.21 3.66 3.89
N ASP A 178 -19.64 4.86 3.51
CA ASP A 178 -21.01 5.13 3.07
C ASP A 178 -21.34 4.43 1.75
N MET A 179 -20.42 4.43 0.79
CA MET A 179 -20.55 3.65 -0.45
C MET A 179 -20.73 2.16 -0.15
N LEU A 180 -19.93 1.60 0.76
CA LEU A 180 -19.97 0.18 1.14
C LEU A 180 -21.28 -0.18 1.86
N ARG A 181 -21.77 0.69 2.75
CA ARG A 181 -23.08 0.54 3.41
C ARG A 181 -24.23 0.59 2.40
N ALA A 182 -24.15 1.45 1.38
CA ALA A 182 -25.14 1.53 0.31
C ALA A 182 -25.20 0.25 -0.54
N MET A 183 -24.11 -0.53 -0.59
CA MET A 183 -24.07 -1.87 -1.19
C MET A 183 -24.52 -2.99 -0.22
N HIS A 184 -25.19 -2.63 0.89
CA HIS A 184 -25.66 -3.56 1.92
C HIS A 184 -24.54 -4.36 2.61
N LEU A 185 -23.34 -3.81 2.72
CA LEU A 185 -22.26 -4.41 3.51
C LEU A 185 -22.23 -3.85 4.94
N ILE A 186 -21.80 -4.68 5.87
CA ILE A 186 -21.56 -4.28 7.26
C ILE A 186 -20.14 -3.73 7.35
N VAL A 187 -20.00 -2.50 7.83
CA VAL A 187 -18.71 -1.79 7.97
C VAL A 187 -18.47 -1.48 9.44
N ASN A 188 -17.50 -2.15 10.06
CA ASN A 188 -17.15 -1.99 11.47
C ASN A 188 -15.74 -1.41 11.64
N ALA A 189 -15.58 -0.44 12.54
CA ALA A 189 -14.26 0.01 12.96
C ALA A 189 -13.59 -1.07 13.81
N VAL A 190 -12.34 -1.40 13.50
CA VAL A 190 -11.52 -2.39 14.23
C VAL A 190 -10.11 -1.87 14.41
N ASP A 191 -9.42 -2.38 15.43
CA ASP A 191 -7.98 -2.15 15.63
C ASP A 191 -7.24 -3.47 15.37
N GLN A 192 -6.63 -3.60 14.20
CA GLN A 192 -6.01 -4.85 13.73
C GLN A 192 -4.80 -4.57 12.85
N ALA A 193 -3.93 -5.58 12.70
CA ALA A 193 -2.85 -5.52 11.72
C ALA A 193 -3.41 -5.46 10.30
N PHE A 194 -2.77 -4.64 9.46
CA PHE A 194 -3.15 -4.40 8.07
C PHE A 194 -2.09 -4.92 7.11
N GLU A 195 -2.46 -5.85 6.22
CA GLU A 195 -1.58 -6.41 5.19
C GLU A 195 -2.24 -6.29 3.81
N PRO A 196 -2.33 -5.08 3.25
CA PRO A 196 -2.99 -4.89 1.95
C PRO A 196 -2.23 -5.61 0.84
N GLU A 197 -2.97 -6.09 -0.15
CA GLU A 197 -2.37 -6.71 -1.33
C GLU A 197 -1.54 -5.70 -2.09
N SER A 198 -0.37 -6.16 -2.56
CA SER A 198 0.45 -5.35 -3.45
C SER A 198 -0.30 -5.14 -4.76
N GLY A 199 -0.44 -3.89 -5.21
CA GLY A 199 -1.11 -3.59 -6.47
C GLY A 199 -0.47 -4.34 -7.67
N ALA A 200 -1.22 -4.49 -8.76
CA ALA A 200 -0.83 -5.31 -9.93
C ALA A 200 0.55 -4.98 -10.53
N TYR A 201 1.07 -3.76 -10.29
CA TYR A 201 2.36 -3.29 -10.80
C TYR A 201 3.54 -3.47 -9.83
N ALA A 202 3.30 -3.93 -8.61
CA ALA A 202 4.35 -4.12 -7.60
C ALA A 202 5.25 -5.34 -7.88
N ALA A 203 4.76 -6.35 -8.63
CA ALA A 203 5.49 -7.57 -8.91
C ALA A 203 6.63 -7.43 -9.95
N GLY A 204 6.79 -6.25 -10.57
CA GLY A 204 7.79 -5.99 -11.61
C GLY A 204 9.10 -5.35 -11.14
N GLY A 205 9.33 -5.19 -9.84
CA GLY A 205 10.46 -4.43 -9.27
C GLY A 205 11.85 -5.07 -9.32
N HIS A 206 12.09 -6.04 -10.22
CA HIS A 206 13.41 -6.63 -10.44
C HIS A 206 13.80 -6.51 -11.92
N GLY A 207 14.55 -5.45 -12.25
CA GLY A 207 15.29 -5.32 -13.51
C GLY A 207 14.79 -4.21 -14.44
N HIS A 208 15.75 -3.39 -14.88
CA HIS A 208 15.64 -2.35 -15.92
C HIS A 208 15.12 -0.98 -15.49
N ALA A 209 16.01 -0.21 -14.85
CA ALA A 209 16.06 1.23 -15.06
C ALA A 209 16.39 1.54 -16.53
N HIS A 210 15.38 1.52 -17.41
CA HIS A 210 15.45 2.27 -18.66
C HIS A 210 15.01 3.70 -18.36
N GLY A 211 15.97 4.55 -18.02
CA GLY A 211 15.80 5.99 -18.07
C GLY A 211 15.60 6.42 -19.53
N HIS A 212 14.39 6.35 -20.04
CA HIS A 212 14.01 7.11 -21.22
C HIS A 212 13.74 8.55 -20.78
N GLY A 213 14.81 9.34 -20.74
CA GLY A 213 14.71 10.79 -20.77
C GLY A 213 14.11 11.22 -22.10
N HIS A 214 12.79 11.35 -22.14
CA HIS A 214 12.12 12.13 -23.18
C HIS A 214 12.33 13.60 -22.87
N VAL A 215 13.46 14.13 -23.33
CA VAL A 215 13.61 15.55 -23.62
C VAL A 215 12.65 15.90 -24.75
N HIS A 216 11.46 16.40 -24.39
CA HIS A 216 10.61 17.11 -25.33
C HIS A 216 11.19 18.50 -25.56
N GLY A 217 12.14 18.56 -26.49
CA GLY A 217 12.54 19.79 -27.15
C GLY A 217 11.58 20.12 -28.30
N HIS A 218 11.21 21.40 -28.34
CA HIS A 218 10.66 22.17 -29.46
C HIS A 218 9.15 22.32 -29.62
N GLY A 219 8.76 23.58 -29.75
CA GLY A 219 7.49 23.98 -30.35
C GLY A 219 7.19 25.45 -30.08
N HIS A 220 7.92 26.36 -30.74
CA HIS A 220 7.65 27.79 -30.72
C HIS A 220 6.18 28.10 -31.02
N GLY A 221 5.61 29.00 -30.22
CA GLY A 221 4.31 29.60 -30.51
C GLY A 221 4.36 30.44 -31.78
N HIS A 222 3.43 30.17 -32.68
CA HIS A 222 2.95 31.13 -33.66
C HIS A 222 1.43 31.10 -33.62
N GLY A 223 0.85 32.17 -33.07
CA GLY A 223 -0.58 32.39 -33.14
C GLY A 223 -0.98 32.83 -34.54
N HIS A 224 -2.07 32.29 -35.04
CA HIS A 224 -2.95 32.96 -35.99
C HIS A 224 -4.39 32.59 -35.66
N GLN A 225 -5.13 33.59 -35.20
CA GLN A 225 -6.59 33.60 -35.20
C GLN A 225 -7.06 33.61 -36.65
N HIS A 226 -8.05 32.78 -36.98
CA HIS A 226 -9.09 33.13 -37.93
C HIS A 226 -10.42 32.56 -37.42
N ASP A 227 -11.31 33.49 -37.15
CA ASP A 227 -12.73 33.31 -36.87
C ASP A 227 -13.45 33.13 -38.20
N HIS A 228 -14.31 32.11 -38.35
CA HIS A 228 -15.44 32.07 -39.29
C HIS A 228 -16.39 30.92 -38.92
N GLY A 229 -17.59 31.27 -38.47
CA GLY A 229 -18.72 30.35 -38.39
C GLY A 229 -19.23 29.97 -39.78
N HIS A 230 -19.94 28.83 -39.85
CA HIS A 230 -21.27 28.69 -40.44
C HIS A 230 -21.77 27.25 -40.26
N GLU A 231 -23.00 27.15 -39.76
CA GLU A 231 -23.83 25.96 -39.74
C GLU A 231 -24.23 25.59 -41.18
N HIS A 232 -24.29 24.30 -41.52
CA HIS A 232 -25.28 23.75 -42.45
C HIS A 232 -25.45 22.25 -42.21
N ALA A 233 -26.68 21.84 -41.92
CA ALA A 233 -27.14 20.48 -41.99
C ALA A 233 -27.43 20.10 -43.44
N HIS A 234 -27.00 18.92 -43.89
CA HIS A 234 -27.70 18.13 -44.91
C HIS A 234 -27.38 16.64 -44.73
N ASP A 235 -28.46 15.86 -44.64
CA ASP A 235 -28.51 14.41 -44.85
C ASP A 235 -28.31 14.11 -46.34
N HIS A 236 -27.59 13.03 -46.66
CA HIS A 236 -27.97 12.02 -47.66
C HIS A 236 -26.91 10.91 -47.71
N GLY A 237 -27.37 9.68 -47.52
CA GLY A 237 -26.56 8.48 -47.69
C GLY A 237 -26.17 8.23 -49.15
N HIS A 238 -25.09 7.47 -49.31
CA HIS A 238 -25.01 6.24 -50.10
C HIS A 238 -23.60 5.66 -49.92
N GLY A 239 -23.52 4.40 -49.53
CA GLY A 239 -22.26 3.69 -49.38
C GLY A 239 -21.65 3.36 -50.73
N HIS A 240 -20.32 3.37 -50.80
CA HIS A 240 -19.56 2.45 -51.63
C HIS A 240 -18.23 2.17 -50.93
N ALA A 241 -17.97 0.88 -50.71
CA ALA A 241 -16.68 0.37 -50.33
C ALA A 241 -15.72 0.58 -51.50
N HIS A 242 -14.57 1.20 -51.22
CA HIS A 242 -13.41 1.17 -52.11
C HIS A 242 -12.20 0.70 -51.31
N ASP A 243 -11.80 -0.52 -51.64
CA ASP A 243 -10.49 -1.07 -51.37
C ASP A 243 -9.43 -0.24 -52.11
N HIS A 244 -8.47 0.29 -51.36
CA HIS A 244 -7.29 0.94 -51.91
C HIS A 244 -6.04 0.26 -51.35
N SER A 245 -5.57 -0.71 -52.12
CA SER A 245 -4.20 -1.20 -52.09
C SER A 245 -3.24 -0.08 -52.51
N HIS A 246 -2.46 0.44 -51.57
CA HIS A 246 -1.30 1.28 -51.87
C HIS A 246 -0.01 0.50 -51.62
N ALA A 247 0.60 0.09 -52.72
CA ALA A 247 1.99 -0.31 -52.79
C ALA A 247 2.88 0.93 -52.61
N HIS A 248 3.75 0.91 -51.59
CA HIS A 248 4.90 1.79 -51.53
C HIS A 248 6.18 0.94 -51.55
N GLY A 249 6.77 0.85 -52.74
CA GLY A 249 8.18 0.54 -52.90
C GLY A 249 9.01 1.72 -52.41
N GLY A 250 9.96 1.44 -51.52
CA GLY A 250 10.86 2.43 -50.94
C GLY A 250 11.91 1.73 -50.11
N SER A 251 12.99 1.33 -50.77
CA SER A 251 14.18 0.71 -50.19
C SER A 251 14.89 1.62 -49.20
N HIS A 252 14.99 1.21 -47.94
CA HIS A 252 15.99 1.72 -47.01
C HIS A 252 16.81 0.56 -46.44
N ALA A 253 18.05 0.48 -46.90
CA ALA A 253 19.05 -0.46 -46.43
C ALA A 253 19.54 -0.06 -45.04
N HIS A 254 19.35 -0.94 -44.05
CA HIS A 254 20.07 -0.88 -42.78
C HIS A 254 20.92 -2.14 -42.65
N ALA A 255 22.23 -1.95 -42.70
CA ALA A 255 23.23 -2.98 -42.49
C ALA A 255 23.22 -3.43 -41.02
N HIS A 256 22.97 -4.71 -40.77
CA HIS A 256 23.13 -5.33 -39.46
C HIS A 256 24.44 -6.13 -39.42
N ALA A 257 25.24 -5.83 -38.39
CA ALA A 257 26.46 -6.53 -38.00
C ALA A 257 26.19 -7.98 -37.54
N PRO A 258 27.20 -8.87 -37.56
CA PRO A 258 27.00 -10.32 -37.51
C PRO A 258 26.62 -10.88 -36.13
N ALA A 259 25.93 -12.02 -36.17
CA ALA A 259 25.35 -12.77 -35.06
C ALA A 259 26.40 -13.38 -34.10
N PRO A 260 26.09 -13.48 -32.79
CA PRO A 260 26.86 -14.31 -31.87
C PRO A 260 26.50 -15.81 -32.00
N ALA A 261 27.52 -16.64 -31.77
CA ALA A 261 27.52 -18.10 -31.93
C ALA A 261 26.59 -18.85 -30.95
N ALA A 262 26.13 -20.02 -31.40
CA ALA A 262 25.25 -20.94 -30.71
C ALA A 262 25.87 -21.51 -29.42
N VAL A 263 25.06 -21.54 -28.34
CA VAL A 263 25.37 -22.22 -27.07
C VAL A 263 24.66 -23.57 -27.04
N VAL A 264 25.40 -24.61 -26.65
CA VAL A 264 25.00 -26.02 -26.53
C VAL A 264 24.01 -26.22 -25.37
N PRO A 265 22.93 -27.02 -25.51
CA PRO A 265 22.00 -27.28 -24.42
C PRO A 265 22.47 -28.39 -23.46
N ALA A 266 22.34 -28.14 -22.16
CA ALA A 266 22.52 -29.11 -21.08
C ALA A 266 21.17 -29.83 -20.73
N PRO A 267 21.18 -31.03 -20.13
CA PRO A 267 20.03 -31.92 -20.15
C PRO A 267 19.04 -31.73 -18.98
N GLY A 268 17.74 -31.82 -19.30
CA GLY A 268 16.77 -32.58 -18.49
C GLY A 268 15.91 -31.84 -17.45
N ARG A 269 14.92 -31.03 -17.88
CA ARG A 269 13.73 -30.75 -17.07
C ARG A 269 12.56 -31.60 -17.58
N LYS A 270 12.05 -32.51 -16.74
CA LYS A 270 10.87 -33.33 -17.06
C LYS A 270 9.62 -32.44 -17.02
N THR A 271 9.11 -32.06 -18.17
CA THR A 271 7.78 -31.47 -18.35
C THR A 271 6.73 -32.59 -18.30
N ILE A 272 5.81 -32.52 -17.33
CA ILE A 272 4.62 -33.38 -17.31
C ILE A 272 3.65 -32.78 -18.34
N ALA A 273 3.48 -33.46 -19.48
CA ALA A 273 2.48 -33.10 -20.47
C ALA A 273 1.10 -33.49 -19.93
N ILE A 274 0.25 -32.50 -19.63
CA ILE A 274 -1.18 -32.73 -19.41
C ILE A 274 -1.81 -32.86 -20.79
N GLN A 275 -2.19 -34.09 -21.17
CA GLN A 275 -2.97 -34.32 -22.37
C GLN A 275 -4.42 -33.90 -22.11
N SER A 276 -4.83 -32.75 -22.66
CA SER A 276 -6.25 -32.40 -22.75
C SER A 276 -6.87 -33.17 -23.92
N ALA A 277 -7.79 -34.09 -23.62
CA ALA A 277 -8.62 -34.74 -24.64
C ALA A 277 -9.51 -33.70 -25.35
N PRO A 278 -9.69 -33.78 -26.68
CA PRO A 278 -10.54 -32.84 -27.40
C PRO A 278 -12.01 -33.05 -27.00
N ALA A 279 -12.58 -32.07 -26.31
CA ALA A 279 -14.02 -32.00 -26.11
C ALA A 279 -14.69 -31.61 -27.44
N PRO A 280 -15.73 -32.33 -27.91
CA PRO A 280 -16.49 -31.93 -29.07
C PRO A 280 -17.26 -30.65 -28.76
N HIS A 281 -17.06 -29.65 -29.61
CA HIS A 281 -17.75 -28.36 -29.57
C HIS A 281 -19.22 -28.57 -29.94
N VAL A 282 -20.14 -28.04 -29.13
CA VAL A 282 -21.58 -28.10 -29.40
C VAL A 282 -21.95 -26.88 -30.25
N HIS A 283 -22.35 -27.09 -31.51
CA HIS A 283 -22.91 -26.03 -32.34
C HIS A 283 -24.33 -25.70 -31.86
N GLY A 284 -24.55 -24.46 -31.45
CA GLY A 284 -25.91 -23.93 -31.30
C GLY A 284 -26.59 -23.78 -32.68
N PRO A 285 -27.93 -23.85 -32.77
CA PRO A 285 -28.62 -23.74 -34.05
C PRO A 285 -28.46 -22.32 -34.60
N GLY A 286 -27.69 -22.13 -35.67
CA GLY A 286 -27.55 -20.84 -36.35
C GLY A 286 -26.16 -20.48 -36.87
N CYS A 287 -25.11 -21.26 -36.60
CA CYS A 287 -23.77 -20.98 -37.16
C CYS A 287 -23.62 -21.59 -38.56
N GLY A 288 -24.03 -20.86 -39.59
CA GLY A 288 -23.78 -21.20 -40.99
C GLY A 288 -22.43 -20.65 -41.45
N HIS A 289 -21.39 -21.47 -41.41
CA HIS A 289 -20.13 -21.22 -42.11
C HIS A 289 -19.62 -22.53 -42.72
N ASP A 290 -19.75 -22.64 -44.04
CA ASP A 290 -19.17 -23.70 -44.84
C ASP A 290 -17.63 -23.59 -44.83
N HIS A 291 -16.96 -24.69 -44.52
CA HIS A 291 -15.56 -24.88 -44.88
C HIS A 291 -15.48 -25.89 -46.00
N GLY A 292 -15.54 -25.38 -47.23
CA GLY A 292 -15.20 -26.13 -48.43
C GLY A 292 -13.74 -26.55 -48.36
N HIS A 293 -13.52 -27.85 -48.18
CA HIS A 293 -12.27 -28.51 -48.54
C HIS A 293 -12.44 -29.09 -49.93
N ASP A 294 -11.62 -28.65 -50.88
CA ASP A 294 -11.14 -29.60 -51.88
C ASP A 294 -9.75 -29.22 -52.41
N HIS A 295 -8.81 -30.13 -52.21
CA HIS A 295 -7.53 -30.19 -52.88
C HIS A 295 -7.47 -31.52 -53.61
N LYS A 296 -7.73 -31.52 -54.93
CA LYS A 296 -7.23 -32.54 -55.86
C LYS A 296 -7.12 -31.96 -57.28
N HIS A 297 -5.91 -31.53 -57.67
CA HIS A 297 -4.98 -32.28 -58.51
C HIS A 297 -3.78 -31.40 -58.89
#